data_AF-A0A2K8N867-F1
#
_entry.id   AF-A0A2K8N867-F1
#
_cell.length_a   1.000
_cell.length_b   1.000
_cell.length_c   1.000
_cell.angle_alpha   90.00
_cell.angle_beta   90.00
_cell.angle_gamma   90.00
#
_symmetry.space_group_name_H-M   'P 1'
#
loop_
_entity.id
_entity.type
_entity.pdbx_description
1 polymer ?
#
loop_
_entity_poly.entity_id
_entity_poly.type
_entity_poly.pdbx_seq_one_letter_code
_entity_poly.pdbx_strand_id
1 'polypeptide(L)'
;MNSWAEKGESERQRENEEQRAILYFICTGNSCRSQMAEGWAKYLGGDRFRVYSGGLEPRGVHLMTVEVMREVGIDISGQTSDPIDPTLLTQADWAITLCGDAEERCPVTPPTVERLHWGLPDPAKVTGSPDEIKDAFRRVRDEIGRRVQELLKDVAAAAR
;
A
#
# COMPACT_ATOMS: atom_id res chain seq x y z
N MET A 1 35.17 -16.64 14.60
CA MET A 1 33.92 -15.91 14.87
C MET A 1 32.79 -16.82 14.42
N ASN A 2 31.89 -17.20 15.33
CA ASN A 2 31.11 -18.44 15.21
C ASN A 2 29.83 -18.25 14.37
N SER A 3 29.82 -18.88 13.19
CA SER A 3 28.70 -19.00 12.23
C SER A 3 27.34 -19.44 12.84
N TRP A 4 27.35 -20.06 14.03
CA TRP A 4 26.15 -20.48 14.75
C TRP A 4 25.37 -19.33 15.40
N ALA A 5 26.07 -18.28 15.85
CA ALA A 5 25.42 -17.10 16.43
C ALA A 5 24.76 -16.23 15.34
N GLU A 6 25.43 -16.08 14.20
CA GLU A 6 24.93 -15.33 13.03
C GLU A 6 23.71 -16.00 12.40
N LYS A 7 23.69 -17.35 12.31
CA LYS A 7 22.51 -18.11 11.85
C LYS A 7 21.31 -17.94 12.78
N GLY A 8 21.51 -18.03 14.09
CA GLY A 8 20.44 -17.87 15.08
C GLY A 8 19.90 -16.44 15.21
N GLU A 9 20.65 -15.41 14.81
CA GLU A 9 20.15 -14.03 14.70
C GLU A 9 19.36 -13.82 13.40
N SER A 10 19.84 -14.37 12.28
CA SER A 10 19.13 -14.33 11.00
C SER A 10 17.79 -15.07 11.01
N GLU A 11 17.69 -16.19 11.71
CA GLU A 11 16.46 -16.98 11.85
C GLU A 11 15.42 -16.22 12.69
N ARG A 12 15.82 -15.67 13.85
CA ARG A 12 14.95 -14.86 14.71
C ARG A 12 14.46 -13.58 14.04
N GLN A 13 15.28 -12.94 13.20
CA GLN A 13 14.86 -11.77 12.44
C GLN A 13 13.78 -12.11 11.40
N ARG A 14 13.90 -13.26 10.73
CA ARG A 14 12.90 -13.74 9.78
C ARG A 14 11.59 -14.13 10.46
N GLU A 15 11.66 -14.84 11.59
CA GLU A 15 10.48 -15.18 12.39
C GLU A 15 9.75 -13.92 12.88
N ASN A 16 10.49 -12.92 13.36
CA ASN A 16 9.91 -11.63 13.76
C ASN A 16 9.34 -10.84 12.58
N GLU A 17 9.86 -11.02 11.37
CA GLU A 17 9.34 -10.40 10.16
C GLU A 17 8.05 -11.08 9.67
N GLU A 18 7.99 -12.41 9.72
CA GLU A 18 6.82 -13.20 9.39
C GLU A 18 5.63 -12.93 10.32
N GLN A 19 5.89 -12.55 11.57
CA GLN A 19 4.88 -12.17 12.56
C GLN A 19 4.33 -10.74 12.42
N ARG A 20 4.85 -9.93 11.49
CA ARG A 20 4.38 -8.55 11.28
C ARG A 20 3.06 -8.54 10.52
N ALA A 21 2.16 -7.65 10.93
CA ALA A 21 0.89 -7.47 10.26
C ALA A 21 1.08 -7.07 8.78
N ILE A 22 0.32 -7.71 7.90
CA ILE A 22 0.29 -7.51 6.46
C ILE A 22 -0.79 -6.49 6.11
N LEU A 23 -0.37 -5.39 5.48
CA LEU A 23 -1.26 -4.36 4.94
C LEU A 23 -1.26 -4.46 3.41
N TYR A 24 -2.44 -4.64 2.82
CA TYR A 24 -2.58 -4.83 1.38
C TYR A 24 -3.50 -3.78 0.74
N PHE A 25 -2.93 -2.87 -0.05
CA PHE A 25 -3.64 -1.77 -0.70
C PHE A 25 -4.05 -2.12 -2.14
N ILE A 26 -5.35 -2.12 -2.41
CA ILE A 26 -5.92 -2.63 -3.66
C ILE A 26 -6.62 -1.50 -4.42
N CYS A 27 -6.33 -1.37 -5.71
CA CYS A 27 -7.10 -0.52 -6.61
C CYS A 27 -7.28 -1.21 -7.97
N THR A 28 -7.97 -0.56 -8.92
CA THR A 28 -8.14 -1.16 -10.26
C THR A 28 -6.80 -1.34 -10.97
N GLY A 29 -5.99 -0.28 -11.09
CA GLY A 29 -4.85 -0.28 -12.01
C GLY A 29 -3.47 -0.57 -11.39
N ASN A 30 -3.39 -0.65 -10.06
CA ASN A 30 -2.14 -0.59 -9.28
C ASN A 30 -1.13 0.46 -9.79
N SER A 31 -1.63 1.65 -10.13
CA SER A 31 -0.89 2.65 -10.90
C SER A 31 -0.70 3.98 -10.16
N CYS A 32 -1.71 4.40 -9.39
CA CYS A 32 -1.72 5.70 -8.69
C CYS A 32 -1.99 5.53 -7.19
N ARG A 33 -3.26 5.37 -6.79
CA ARG A 33 -3.70 5.38 -5.39
C ARG A 33 -2.99 4.32 -4.53
N SER A 34 -2.96 3.07 -4.99
CA SER A 34 -2.36 1.97 -4.22
C SER A 34 -0.84 2.09 -4.12
N GLN A 35 -0.18 2.64 -5.15
CA GLN A 35 1.26 2.95 -5.14
C GLN A 35 1.57 4.06 -4.12
N MET A 36 0.77 5.13 -4.09
CA MET A 36 0.89 6.18 -3.06
C MET A 36 0.68 5.60 -1.66
N ALA A 37 -0.33 4.74 -1.49
CA ALA A 37 -0.65 4.14 -0.19
C ALA A 37 0.48 3.23 0.30
N GLU A 38 1.04 2.38 -0.56
CA GLU A 38 2.21 1.57 -0.26
C GLU A 38 3.41 2.43 0.13
N GLY A 39 3.70 3.48 -0.65
CA GLY A 39 4.80 4.42 -0.36
C GLY A 39 4.65 5.09 1.01
N TRP A 40 3.46 5.63 1.32
CA TRP A 40 3.17 6.23 2.62
C TRP A 40 3.28 5.23 3.76
N ALA A 41 2.72 4.02 3.60
CA ALA A 41 2.69 3.02 4.65
C ALA A 41 4.08 2.47 4.95
N LYS A 42 4.94 2.26 3.93
CA LYS A 42 6.35 1.91 4.12
C LYS A 42 7.12 3.05 4.80
N TYR A 43 6.92 4.29 4.37
CA TYR A 43 7.61 5.46 4.94
C TYR A 43 7.26 5.70 6.42
N LEU A 44 5.97 5.69 6.76
CA LEU A 44 5.49 5.95 8.14
C LEU A 44 5.56 4.71 9.04
N GLY A 45 5.37 3.53 8.46
CA GLY A 45 5.39 2.24 9.16
C GLY A 45 6.80 1.76 9.48
N GLY A 46 7.77 2.07 8.63
CA GLY A 46 9.09 1.45 8.66
C GLY A 46 8.97 -0.08 8.59
N ASP A 47 9.82 -0.77 9.33
CA ASP A 47 9.85 -2.24 9.36
C ASP A 47 8.78 -2.86 10.28
N ARG A 48 7.77 -2.11 10.73
CA ARG A 48 6.74 -2.65 11.65
C ARG A 48 5.68 -3.48 10.93
N PHE A 49 5.51 -3.27 9.64
CA PHE A 49 4.44 -3.85 8.84
C PHE A 49 4.99 -4.41 7.53
N ARG A 50 4.36 -5.46 7.03
CA ARG A 50 4.60 -5.97 5.68
C ARG A 50 3.60 -5.31 4.74
N VAL A 51 4.08 -4.42 3.88
CA VAL A 51 3.21 -3.56 3.07
C VAL A 51 3.29 -3.94 1.60
N TYR A 52 2.14 -4.16 0.99
CA TYR A 52 2.01 -4.51 -0.43
C TYR A 52 0.89 -3.72 -1.10
N SER A 53 0.92 -3.67 -2.43
CA SER A 53 -0.17 -3.15 -3.24
C SER A 53 -0.48 -4.05 -4.44
N GLY A 54 -1.72 -4.02 -4.91
CA GLY A 54 -2.19 -4.90 -5.98
C GLY A 54 -3.31 -4.31 -6.83
N GLY A 55 -3.43 -4.81 -8.05
CA GLY A 55 -4.33 -4.31 -9.09
C GLY A 55 -5.26 -5.38 -9.63
N LEU A 56 -6.53 -5.04 -9.85
CA LEU A 56 -7.45 -5.89 -10.63
C LEU A 56 -6.97 -6.03 -12.08
N GLU A 57 -6.45 -4.94 -12.64
CA GLU A 57 -5.99 -4.79 -14.01
C GLU A 57 -4.71 -3.92 -14.02
N PRO A 58 -3.55 -4.45 -13.62
CA PRO A 58 -2.31 -3.69 -13.48
C PRO A 58 -1.91 -2.97 -14.77
N ARG A 59 -1.52 -1.69 -14.68
CA ARG A 59 -1.24 -0.83 -15.85
C ARG A 59 0.15 -0.17 -15.85
N GLY A 60 1.03 -0.60 -14.94
CA GLY A 60 2.29 0.10 -14.70
C GLY A 60 2.12 1.27 -13.73
N VAL A 61 3.21 1.64 -13.06
CA VAL A 61 3.22 2.78 -12.13
C VAL A 61 3.17 4.09 -12.93
N HIS A 62 2.18 4.93 -12.66
CA HIS A 62 2.03 6.20 -13.38
C HIS A 62 3.15 7.18 -13.01
N LEU A 63 3.81 7.79 -13.99
CA LEU A 63 4.98 8.66 -13.75
C LEU A 63 4.67 9.85 -12.83
N MET A 64 3.50 10.49 -13.01
CA MET A 64 3.05 11.58 -12.12
C MET A 64 2.92 11.13 -10.66
N THR A 65 2.56 9.86 -10.40
CA THR A 65 2.51 9.30 -9.04
C THR A 65 3.90 9.31 -8.41
N VAL A 66 4.91 8.83 -9.15
CA VAL A 66 6.31 8.85 -8.69
C VAL A 66 6.76 10.29 -8.44
N GLU A 67 6.43 11.21 -9.35
CA GLU A 67 6.78 12.62 -9.24
C GLU A 67 6.20 13.27 -7.97
N VAL A 68 4.90 13.16 -7.73
CA VAL A 68 4.26 13.79 -6.55
C VAL A 68 4.69 13.13 -5.24
N MET A 69 5.03 11.84 -5.22
CA MET A 69 5.55 11.19 -4.02
C MET A 69 6.97 11.71 -3.69
N ARG A 70 7.81 11.96 -4.71
CA ARG A 70 9.13 12.55 -4.50
C ARG A 70 9.08 13.96 -3.93
N GLU A 71 8.04 14.75 -4.25
CA GLU A 71 7.87 16.09 -3.67
C GLU A 71 7.76 16.08 -2.14
N VAL A 72 7.30 14.97 -1.54
CA VAL A 72 7.21 14.78 -0.09
C VAL A 72 8.34 13.90 0.46
N GLY A 73 9.38 13.67 -0.33
CA GLY A 73 10.56 12.91 0.08
C GLY A 73 10.41 11.38 0.02
N ILE A 74 9.37 10.86 -0.63
CA ILE A 74 9.12 9.41 -0.74
C ILE A 74 9.40 8.97 -2.17
N ASP A 75 10.48 8.22 -2.39
CA ASP A 75 10.75 7.62 -3.71
C ASP A 75 10.08 6.26 -3.85
N ILE A 76 9.13 6.17 -4.79
CA ILE A 76 8.42 4.93 -5.12
C ILE A 76 8.84 4.36 -6.48
N SER A 77 9.90 4.89 -7.10
CA SER A 77 10.31 4.48 -8.46
C SER A 77 10.74 3.02 -8.59
N GLY A 78 11.07 2.36 -7.46
CA GLY A 78 11.35 0.93 -7.39
C GLY A 78 10.11 0.04 -7.18
N GLN A 79 8.92 0.60 -6.99
CA GLN A 79 7.68 -0.18 -6.85
C GLN A 79 7.22 -0.72 -8.21
N THR A 80 6.52 -1.85 -8.17
CA THR A 80 5.98 -2.55 -9.33
C THR A 80 4.45 -2.47 -9.35
N SER A 81 3.87 -2.62 -10.54
CA SER A 81 2.42 -2.67 -10.73
C SER A 81 2.00 -4.11 -10.94
N ASP A 82 1.52 -4.75 -9.89
CA ASP A 82 1.30 -6.19 -9.83
C ASP A 82 -0.19 -6.54 -9.71
N PRO A 83 -0.61 -7.72 -10.22
CA PRO A 83 -1.97 -8.21 -10.02
C PRO A 83 -2.22 -8.50 -8.54
N ILE A 84 -3.49 -8.52 -8.14
CA ILE A 84 -3.85 -9.01 -6.80
C ILE A 84 -3.40 -10.46 -6.67
N ASP A 85 -2.41 -10.70 -5.82
CA ASP A 85 -2.04 -12.03 -5.34
C ASP A 85 -3.14 -12.58 -4.40
N PRO A 86 -3.84 -13.66 -4.78
CA PRO A 86 -4.91 -14.25 -3.96
C PRO A 86 -4.39 -14.87 -2.66
N THR A 87 -3.19 -15.45 -2.68
CA THR A 87 -2.58 -16.05 -1.51
C THR A 87 -2.23 -14.97 -0.49
N LEU A 88 -1.59 -13.88 -0.94
CA LEU A 88 -1.32 -12.73 -0.08
C LEU A 88 -2.62 -12.11 0.45
N LEU A 89 -3.65 -11.98 -0.40
CA LEU A 89 -4.96 -11.45 0.00
C LEU A 89 -5.60 -12.27 1.12
N THR A 90 -5.48 -13.60 1.08
CA THR A 90 -6.02 -14.47 2.15
C THR A 90 -5.22 -14.44 3.45
N GLN A 91 -3.95 -14.04 3.38
CA GLN A 91 -3.06 -13.93 4.53
C GLN A 91 -2.99 -12.52 5.10
N ALA A 92 -3.53 -11.53 4.41
CA ALA A 92 -3.51 -10.15 4.85
C ALA A 92 -4.26 -9.98 6.18
N ASP A 93 -3.69 -9.23 7.11
CA ASP A 93 -4.43 -8.80 8.30
C ASP A 93 -5.42 -7.69 7.91
N TRP A 94 -5.00 -6.81 6.99
CA TRP A 94 -5.82 -5.71 6.48
C TRP A 94 -5.79 -5.63 4.96
N ALA A 95 -6.96 -5.68 4.33
CA ALA A 95 -7.16 -5.44 2.91
C ALA A 95 -7.93 -4.11 2.70
N ILE A 96 -7.26 -3.13 2.08
CA ILE A 96 -7.77 -1.78 1.92
C ILE A 96 -8.03 -1.51 0.43
N THR A 97 -9.31 -1.36 0.06
CA THR A 97 -9.70 -1.00 -1.31
C THR A 97 -9.78 0.51 -1.48
N LEU A 98 -9.27 1.05 -2.60
CA LEU A 98 -9.06 2.50 -2.79
C LEU A 98 -9.96 3.13 -3.88
N CYS A 99 -10.81 2.34 -4.51
CA CYS A 99 -11.77 2.79 -5.52
C CYS A 99 -13.00 1.88 -5.54
N GLY A 100 -14.16 2.40 -5.93
CA GLY A 100 -15.41 1.63 -5.93
C GLY A 100 -15.33 0.36 -6.78
N ASP A 101 -14.68 0.42 -7.95
CA ASP A 101 -14.45 -0.77 -8.79
C ASP A 101 -13.62 -1.85 -8.06
N ALA A 102 -12.64 -1.45 -7.24
CA ALA A 102 -11.91 -2.39 -6.40
C ALA A 102 -12.75 -2.90 -5.22
N GLU A 103 -13.62 -2.07 -4.64
CA GLU A 103 -14.55 -2.52 -3.59
C GLU A 103 -15.49 -3.61 -4.10
N GLU A 104 -16.07 -3.39 -5.28
CA GLU A 104 -17.07 -4.28 -5.90
C GLU A 104 -16.47 -5.58 -6.44
N ARG A 105 -15.28 -5.51 -7.06
CA ARG A 105 -14.68 -6.66 -7.77
C ARG A 105 -13.54 -7.34 -7.02
N CYS A 106 -13.09 -6.80 -5.88
CA CYS A 106 -12.05 -7.46 -5.09
C CYS A 106 -12.54 -8.86 -4.66
N PRO A 107 -11.72 -9.90 -4.83
CA PRO A 107 -12.06 -11.24 -4.38
C PRO A 107 -12.48 -11.26 -2.91
N VAL A 108 -13.36 -12.21 -2.57
CA VAL A 108 -13.79 -12.45 -1.18
C VAL A 108 -12.59 -12.90 -0.35
N THR A 109 -12.47 -12.34 0.84
CA THR A 109 -11.43 -12.70 1.81
C THR A 109 -12.01 -13.58 2.93
N PRO A 110 -11.18 -14.36 3.62
CA PRO A 110 -11.57 -15.01 4.87
C PRO A 110 -12.06 -14.00 5.93
N PRO A 111 -12.88 -14.43 6.92
CA PRO A 111 -13.34 -13.55 8.00
C PRO A 111 -12.22 -13.01 8.91
N THR A 112 -11.03 -13.60 8.85
CA THR A 112 -9.84 -13.14 9.58
C THR A 112 -9.19 -11.91 8.98
N VAL A 113 -9.57 -11.53 7.75
CA VAL A 113 -9.02 -10.37 7.05
C VAL A 113 -9.92 -9.17 7.31
N GLU A 114 -9.39 -8.14 7.96
CA GLU A 114 -10.10 -6.88 8.16
C GLU A 114 -10.16 -6.11 6.84
N ARG A 115 -11.36 -5.74 6.40
CA ARG A 115 -11.57 -5.03 5.13
C ARG A 115 -11.96 -3.59 5.37
N LEU A 116 -11.24 -2.67 4.70
CA LEU A 116 -11.56 -1.26 4.67
C LEU A 116 -11.79 -0.78 3.23
N HIS A 117 -12.65 0.22 3.10
CA HIS A 117 -12.85 0.92 1.83
C HIS A 117 -12.56 2.42 1.97
N TRP A 118 -11.67 2.92 1.12
CA TRP A 118 -11.37 4.33 0.96
C TRP A 118 -11.77 4.78 -0.44
N GLY A 119 -12.98 5.31 -0.58
CA GLY A 119 -13.46 5.89 -1.84
C GLY A 119 -12.65 7.14 -2.20
N LEU A 120 -11.65 6.98 -3.07
CA LEU A 120 -10.77 8.06 -3.51
C LEU A 120 -10.96 8.33 -5.01
N PRO A 121 -11.02 9.61 -5.42
CA PRO A 121 -11.11 9.95 -6.84
C PRO A 121 -9.88 9.45 -7.59
N ASP A 122 -10.05 9.15 -8.87
CA ASP A 122 -8.94 8.74 -9.72
C ASP A 122 -8.23 9.98 -10.27
N PRO A 123 -7.01 10.30 -9.80
CA PRO A 123 -6.32 11.51 -10.23
C PRO A 123 -5.96 11.46 -11.73
N ALA A 124 -5.82 10.25 -12.30
CA ALA A 124 -5.52 10.08 -13.73
C ALA A 124 -6.72 10.35 -14.66
N LYS A 125 -7.92 10.51 -14.11
CA LYS A 125 -9.13 10.89 -14.88
C LYS A 125 -9.37 12.39 -14.92
N VAL A 126 -8.59 13.18 -14.16
CA VAL A 126 -8.71 14.64 -14.18
C VAL A 126 -8.15 15.18 -15.50
N THR A 127 -8.90 16.08 -16.13
CA THR A 127 -8.51 16.78 -17.35
C THR A 127 -8.31 18.26 -17.03
N GLY A 128 -7.46 18.94 -17.81
CA GLY A 128 -7.14 20.35 -17.60
C GLY A 128 -5.70 20.66 -18.00
N SER A 129 -5.19 21.77 -17.49
CA SER A 129 -3.77 22.12 -17.60
C SER A 129 -2.88 21.11 -16.84
N PRO A 130 -1.59 21.01 -17.19
CA PRO A 130 -0.65 20.15 -16.49
C PRO A 130 -0.62 20.39 -14.97
N ASP A 131 -0.72 21.66 -14.55
CA ASP A 131 -0.71 22.04 -13.13
C ASP A 131 -1.99 21.58 -12.41
N GLU A 132 -3.17 21.72 -13.04
CA GLU A 132 -4.43 21.24 -12.46
C GLU A 132 -4.45 19.72 -12.29
N ILE A 133 -3.93 18.99 -13.27
CA ILE A 133 -3.78 17.53 -13.20
C ILE A 133 -2.82 17.18 -12.07
N LYS A 134 -1.64 17.80 -12.02
CA LYS A 134 -0.65 17.54 -10.97
C LYS A 134 -1.19 17.85 -9.58
N ASP A 135 -1.96 18.92 -9.42
CA ASP A 135 -2.61 19.25 -8.16
C ASP A 135 -3.68 18.24 -7.75
N ALA A 136 -4.37 17.59 -8.70
CA ALA A 136 -5.25 16.47 -8.37
C ALA A 136 -4.46 15.27 -7.81
N PHE A 137 -3.30 14.95 -8.39
CA PHE A 137 -2.41 13.92 -7.85
C PHE A 137 -1.93 14.27 -6.44
N ARG A 138 -1.52 15.52 -6.18
CA ARG A 138 -1.12 16.01 -4.86
C ARG A 138 -2.24 15.90 -3.83
N ARG A 139 -3.46 16.33 -4.18
CA ARG A 139 -4.63 16.24 -3.30
C ARG A 139 -4.92 14.79 -2.89
N VAL A 140 -4.88 13.86 -3.85
CA VAL A 140 -5.08 12.43 -3.56
C VAL A 140 -3.93 11.86 -2.72
N ARG A 141 -2.67 12.20 -3.04
CA ARG A 141 -1.49 11.82 -2.26
C ARG A 141 -1.64 12.22 -0.80
N ASP A 142 -2.01 13.46 -0.52
CA ASP A 142 -2.07 14.01 0.84
C ASP A 142 -3.24 13.42 1.64
N GLU A 143 -4.38 13.17 0.98
CA GLU A 143 -5.50 12.44 1.59
C GLU A 143 -5.10 11.01 1.96
N ILE A 144 -4.41 10.29 1.06
CA ILE A 144 -3.91 8.94 1.33
C ILE A 144 -2.92 8.95 2.50
N GLY A 145 -1.98 9.90 2.52
CA GLY A 145 -1.01 10.03 3.61
C GLY A 145 -1.67 10.16 4.98
N ARG A 146 -2.71 10.99 5.09
CA ARG A 146 -3.50 11.11 6.33
C ARG A 146 -4.21 9.82 6.72
N ARG A 147 -4.88 9.15 5.78
CA ARG A 147 -5.59 7.89 6.06
C ARG A 147 -4.65 6.77 6.47
N VAL A 148 -3.49 6.67 5.82
CA VAL A 148 -2.44 5.73 6.19
C VAL A 148 -1.93 6.02 7.60
N GLN A 149 -1.68 7.29 7.94
CA GLN A 149 -1.23 7.64 9.28
C GLN A 149 -2.21 7.21 10.37
N GLU A 150 -3.52 7.36 10.15
CA GLU A 150 -4.53 6.87 11.10
C GLU A 150 -4.60 5.33 11.11
N LEU A 151 -4.62 4.69 9.94
CA LEU A 151 -4.61 3.22 9.83
C LEU A 151 -3.45 2.60 10.64
N LEU A 152 -2.25 3.14 10.53
CA LEU A 152 -1.09 2.61 11.25
C LEU A 152 -1.21 2.73 12.78
N LYS A 153 -2.00 3.68 13.30
CA LYS A 153 -2.30 3.76 14.73
C LYS A 153 -3.28 2.65 15.13
N ASP A 154 -4.31 2.44 14.33
CA ASP A 154 -5.34 1.43 14.59
C ASP A 154 -4.74 0.02 14.54
N VAL A 155 -3.93 -0.28 13.52
CA VAL A 155 -3.24 -1.58 13.39
C VAL A 155 -2.28 -1.79 14.56
N ALA A 156 -1.51 -0.77 14.95
CA ALA A 156 -0.60 -0.87 16.09
C ALA A 156 -1.32 -1.04 17.44
N ALA A 157 -2.57 -0.57 17.56
CA ALA A 157 -3.39 -0.79 18.73
C ALA A 157 -4.00 -2.20 18.76
N ALA A 158 -4.38 -2.73 17.60
CA ALA A 158 -4.94 -4.08 17.46
C ALA A 158 -3.89 -5.21 17.60
N ALA A 159 -2.62 -4.92 17.33
CA ALA A 159 -1.51 -5.87 17.48
C ALA A 159 -0.98 -6.01 18.93
N ARG A 160 -1.65 -5.40 19.91
CA ARG A 160 -1.33 -5.48 21.35
C ARG A 160 -2.31 -6.39 22.08
#